data_AF-A0A7J3D6L4-F1
#
_entry.id   AF-A0A7J3D6L4-F1
#
_cell.length_a   1.000
_cell.length_b   1.000
_cell.length_c   1.000
_cell.angle_alpha   90.00
_cell.angle_beta   90.00
_cell.angle_gamma   90.00
#
_symmetry.space_group_name_H-M   'P 1'
#
loop_
_entity.id
_entity.type
_entity.pdbx_description
1 polymer ?
#
loop_
_entity_poly.entity_id
_entity_poly.type
_entity_poly.pdbx_seq_one_letter_code
_entity_poly.pdbx_strand_id
1 'polypeptide(L)'
;MSELDPTLEELGILPEGKLEELKREHIFTAFQMLLAPKETLEKHFKKEEIGKMLSFLQTRVKGVYRVVDELTTYPRTKISTSSKTLDSILNGGVSSAEITEICSEQRYPRTLLCYNIILKL
;
A
#
# COMPACT_ATOMS: atom_id res chain seq x y z
N MET A 1 6.13 4.89 -11.34
CA MET A 1 5.96 4.27 -10.00
C MET A 1 6.34 5.30 -8.96
N SER A 2 5.57 5.40 -7.87
CA SER A 2 5.60 6.59 -7.00
C SER A 2 6.93 6.73 -6.26
N GLU A 3 7.45 7.95 -6.16
CA GLU A 3 8.64 8.30 -5.36
C GLU A 3 8.55 7.88 -3.87
N LEU A 4 7.38 7.40 -3.43
CA LEU A 4 7.07 7.04 -2.05
C LEU A 4 7.43 5.59 -1.69
N ASP A 5 7.51 4.67 -2.66
CA ASP A 5 7.80 3.25 -2.42
C ASP A 5 8.66 2.67 -3.56
N PRO A 6 9.98 2.83 -3.49
CA PRO A 6 10.89 2.32 -4.51
C PRO A 6 10.92 0.79 -4.52
N THR A 7 11.20 0.21 -5.69
CA THR A 7 11.41 -1.24 -5.78
C THR A 7 12.71 -1.65 -5.12
N LEU A 8 12.79 -2.91 -4.70
CA LEU A 8 14.02 -3.47 -4.15
C LEU A 8 15.16 -3.48 -5.18
N GLU A 9 14.82 -3.58 -6.47
CA GLU A 9 15.76 -3.43 -7.59
C GLU A 9 16.34 -2.03 -7.67
N GLU A 10 15.49 -1.00 -7.65
CA GLU A 10 15.90 0.41 -7.70
C GLU A 10 16.81 0.81 -6.54
N LEU A 11 16.65 0.15 -5.38
CA LEU A 11 17.47 0.41 -4.20
C LEU A 11 18.88 -0.19 -4.30
N GLY A 12 19.10 -1.20 -5.15
CA GLY A 12 20.43 -1.81 -5.39
C GLY A 12 21.12 -2.35 -4.13
N ILE A 13 20.36 -2.67 -3.08
CA ILE A 13 20.89 -3.02 -1.76
C ILE A 13 21.03 -4.52 -1.53
N LEU A 14 20.44 -5.34 -2.39
CA LEU A 14 20.43 -6.80 -2.25
C LEU A 14 21.22 -7.45 -3.39
N PRO A 15 21.95 -8.54 -3.12
CA PRO A 15 22.46 -9.41 -4.17
C PRO A 15 21.32 -9.97 -5.03
N GLU A 16 21.56 -10.16 -6.33
CA GLU A 16 20.56 -10.67 -7.30
C GLU A 16 19.86 -11.95 -6.81
N GLY A 17 20.60 -12.90 -6.23
CA GLY A 17 20.02 -14.14 -5.72
C GLY A 17 19.01 -13.92 -4.58
N LYS A 18 19.26 -12.94 -3.70
CA LYS A 18 18.35 -12.61 -2.59
C LYS A 18 17.13 -11.83 -3.04
N LEU A 19 17.30 -11.00 -4.07
CA LEU A 19 16.19 -10.29 -4.71
C LEU A 19 15.20 -11.28 -5.35
N GLU A 20 15.69 -12.29 -6.08
CA GLU A 20 14.83 -13.32 -6.68
C GLU A 20 14.12 -14.17 -5.63
N GLU A 21 14.78 -14.48 -4.50
CA GLU A 21 14.14 -15.14 -3.36
C GLU A 21 12.97 -14.31 -2.80
N LEU A 22 13.14 -13.00 -2.61
CA LEU A 22 12.08 -12.11 -2.13
C LEU A 22 10.92 -11.97 -3.11
N LYS A 23 11.20 -11.91 -4.42
CA LYS A 23 10.15 -11.89 -5.45
C LYS A 23 9.26 -13.14 -5.40
N ARG A 24 9.84 -14.31 -5.10
CA ARG A 24 9.07 -15.57 -4.92
C ARG A 24 8.15 -15.53 -3.70
N GLU A 25 8.50 -14.77 -2.68
CA GLU A 25 7.67 -14.49 -1.50
C GLU A 25 6.74 -13.27 -1.72
N HIS A 26 6.61 -12.80 -2.96
CA HIS A 26 5.79 -11.64 -3.35
C HIS A 26 6.20 -10.30 -2.70
N ILE A 27 7.49 -10.15 -2.39
CA ILE A 27 8.06 -8.91 -1.84
C ILE A 27 8.87 -8.21 -2.95
N PHE A 28 8.33 -7.10 -3.46
CA PHE A 28 8.88 -6.36 -4.60
C PHE A 28 9.34 -4.95 -4.22
N THR A 29 8.70 -4.34 -3.23
CA THR A 29 8.93 -2.95 -2.82
C THR A 29 9.52 -2.84 -1.42
N ALA A 30 10.10 -1.68 -1.15
CA ALA A 30 10.69 -1.37 0.14
C ALA A 30 9.65 -1.42 1.28
N PHE A 31 8.42 -0.93 1.07
CA PHE A 31 7.36 -1.03 2.08
C PHE A 31 6.91 -2.47 2.32
N GLN A 32 6.73 -3.27 1.28
CA GLN A 32 6.37 -4.68 1.42
C GLN A 32 7.41 -5.42 2.27
N MET A 33 8.68 -5.08 2.08
CA MET A 33 9.78 -5.66 2.82
C MET A 33 9.84 -5.19 4.29
N LEU A 34 9.55 -3.92 4.56
CA LEU A 34 9.47 -3.36 5.91
C LEU A 34 8.31 -3.94 6.72
N LEU A 35 7.20 -4.31 6.05
CA LEU A 35 6.00 -4.87 6.66
C LEU A 35 5.96 -6.41 6.60
N ALA A 36 6.94 -7.04 5.95
CA ALA A 36 6.99 -8.49 5.80
C ALA A 36 7.07 -9.17 7.19
N PRO A 37 6.38 -10.30 7.39
CA PRO A 37 6.55 -11.10 8.58
C PRO A 37 8.02 -11.48 8.79
N LYS A 38 8.46 -11.41 10.04
CA LYS A 38 9.86 -11.67 10.38
C LYS A 38 10.29 -13.07 9.95
N GLU A 39 9.39 -14.04 10.07
CA GLU A 39 9.58 -15.43 9.70
C GLU A 39 9.86 -15.58 8.20
N THR A 40 9.22 -14.77 7.35
CA THR A 40 9.46 -14.77 5.90
C THR A 40 10.88 -14.30 5.61
N LEU A 41 11.35 -13.24 6.28
CA LEU A 41 12.71 -12.73 6.09
C LEU A 41 13.78 -13.68 6.67
N GLU A 42 13.52 -14.30 7.83
CA GLU A 42 14.45 -15.21 8.49
C GLU A 42 14.72 -16.51 7.71
N LYS A 43 13.86 -16.90 6.75
CA LYS A 43 14.13 -18.01 5.82
C LYS A 43 15.29 -17.71 4.86
N HIS A 44 15.46 -16.44 4.52
CA HIS A 44 16.34 -16.00 3.44
C HIS A 44 17.54 -15.20 3.95
N PHE A 45 17.47 -14.63 5.14
CA PHE A 45 18.49 -13.72 5.66
C PHE A 45 18.90 -14.09 7.08
N LYS A 46 20.17 -13.84 7.41
CA LYS A 46 20.63 -13.89 8.80
C LYS A 46 20.01 -12.71 9.57
N LYS A 47 19.73 -12.89 10.86
CA LYS A 47 19.15 -11.84 11.72
C LYS A 47 19.90 -10.50 11.65
N GLU A 48 21.23 -10.55 11.57
CA GLU A 48 22.09 -9.37 11.46
C GLU A 48 21.95 -8.65 10.11
N GLU A 49 21.77 -9.40 9.02
CA GLU A 49 21.52 -8.86 7.69
C GLU A 49 20.15 -8.18 7.64
N ILE A 50 19.13 -8.82 8.23
CA ILE A 50 17.78 -8.27 8.34
C ILE A 50 17.81 -6.92 9.07
N GLY A 51 18.47 -6.84 10.22
CA GLY A 51 18.55 -5.61 11.01
C GLY A 51 19.20 -4.45 10.25
N LYS A 52 20.34 -4.71 9.58
CA LYS A 52 21.04 -3.69 8.77
C LYS A 52 20.19 -3.20 7.61
N MET A 53 19.52 -4.13 6.92
CA MET A 53 18.68 -3.87 5.77
C MET A 53 17.42 -3.09 6.15
N LEU A 54 16.69 -3.49 7.20
CA LEU A 54 15.53 -2.74 7.69
C LEU A 54 15.92 -1.33 8.14
N SER A 55 17.05 -1.18 8.82
CA SER A 55 17.57 0.14 9.22
C SER A 55 17.89 1.00 8.01
N PHE A 56 18.51 0.43 6.97
CA PHE A 56 18.78 1.13 5.72
C PHE A 56 17.47 1.56 5.03
N LEU A 57 16.51 0.65 4.89
CA LEU A 57 15.20 0.92 4.29
C LEU A 57 14.45 2.04 5.03
N GLN A 58 14.51 2.09 6.36
CA GLN A 58 13.92 3.16 7.17
C GLN A 58 14.52 4.55 6.88
N THR A 59 15.80 4.63 6.50
CA THR A 59 16.44 5.91 6.13
C THR A 59 16.12 6.38 4.71
N ARG A 60 15.80 5.44 3.81
CA ARG A 60 15.52 5.69 2.40
C ARG A 60 14.04 5.89 2.11
N VAL A 61 13.18 5.15 2.80
CA VAL A 61 11.73 5.22 2.68
C VAL A 61 11.21 6.10 3.81
N LYS A 62 10.81 7.33 3.47
CA LYS A 62 10.37 8.33 4.45
C LYS A 62 9.11 7.92 5.25
N GLY A 63 8.51 6.76 5.04
CA GLY A 63 7.19 6.39 5.60
C GLY A 63 7.16 5.63 6.93
N VAL A 64 8.28 5.11 7.46
CA VAL A 64 8.21 4.13 8.57
C VAL A 64 7.96 4.76 9.96
N TYR A 65 8.28 6.04 10.14
CA TYR A 65 7.94 6.81 11.36
C TYR A 65 7.36 8.17 10.98
N ARG A 66 6.21 8.15 10.30
CA ARG A 66 5.39 9.36 10.09
C ARG A 66 4.15 9.28 10.95
N VAL A 67 4.36 9.58 12.23
CA VAL A 67 3.34 9.59 13.28
C VAL A 67 2.37 10.74 12.99
N VAL A 68 1.16 10.38 12.56
CA VAL A 68 -0.10 11.15 12.60
C VAL A 68 -0.17 12.45 11.76
N ASP A 69 0.81 13.37 11.85
CA ASP A 69 0.75 14.69 11.21
C ASP A 69 1.00 14.67 9.69
N GLU A 70 1.71 13.66 9.18
CA GLU A 70 1.93 13.49 7.73
C GLU A 70 0.88 12.57 7.05
N LEU A 71 0.09 11.82 7.83
CA LEU A 71 -0.99 10.95 7.32
C LEU A 71 -2.24 11.74 6.89
N THR A 72 -2.37 12.99 7.35
CA THR A 72 -3.34 13.96 6.83
C THR A 72 -2.96 14.52 5.46
N THR A 73 -1.69 14.42 5.06
CA THR A 73 -1.15 14.94 3.78
C THR A 73 -0.87 13.88 2.73
N TYR A 74 -1.01 12.58 3.05
CA TYR A 74 -0.94 11.55 2.01
C TYR A 74 -2.02 11.82 0.95
N PRO A 75 -1.67 11.92 -0.35
CA PRO A 75 -2.64 12.18 -1.38
C PRO A 75 -3.66 11.05 -1.40
N ARG A 76 -4.86 11.32 -0.89
CA ARG A 76 -5.98 10.40 -0.94
C ARG A 76 -6.69 10.63 -2.26
N THR A 77 -6.67 9.62 -3.12
CA THR A 77 -7.55 9.65 -4.29
C THR A 77 -8.97 9.38 -3.80
N LYS A 78 -9.89 10.27 -4.16
CA LYS A 78 -11.32 10.07 -3.94
C LYS A 78 -11.98 9.88 -5.29
N ILE A 79 -12.71 8.78 -5.42
CA ILE A 79 -13.44 8.43 -6.64
C ILE A 79 -14.90 8.83 -6.43
N SER A 80 -15.41 9.72 -7.28
CA SER A 80 -16.80 10.15 -7.21
C SER A 80 -17.75 8.98 -7.45
N THR A 81 -18.81 8.90 -6.64
CA THR A 81 -19.92 7.95 -6.80
C THR A 81 -20.91 8.36 -7.89
N SER A 82 -20.67 9.49 -8.57
CA SER A 82 -21.60 10.16 -9.50
C SER A 82 -22.92 10.62 -8.85
N SER A 83 -23.01 10.61 -7.52
CA SER A 83 -24.13 11.17 -6.76
C SER A 83 -23.59 12.27 -5.86
N LYS A 84 -23.98 13.53 -6.11
CA LYS A 84 -23.54 14.68 -5.30
C LYS A 84 -23.87 14.49 -3.82
N THR A 85 -25.04 13.93 -3.54
CA THR A 85 -25.48 13.65 -2.16
C THR A 85 -24.59 12.61 -1.50
N LEU A 86 -24.30 11.50 -2.18
CA LEU A 86 -23.47 10.44 -1.62
C LEU A 86 -22.01 10.86 -1.52
N ASP A 87 -21.49 11.60 -2.49
CA ASP A 87 -20.15 12.19 -2.41
C ASP A 87 -20.06 13.17 -1.25
N SER A 88 -21.08 13.97 -0.98
CA SER A 88 -21.10 14.85 0.20
C SER A 88 -21.03 14.05 1.51
N ILE A 89 -21.72 12.91 1.60
CA ILE A 89 -21.69 12.03 2.79
C ILE A 89 -20.30 11.39 2.94
N LEU A 90 -19.69 10.96 1.84
CA LEU A 90 -18.36 10.36 1.79
C LEU A 90 -17.23 11.40 1.77
N ASN A 91 -17.53 12.68 2.03
CA ASN A 91 -16.56 13.77 2.03
C ASN A 91 -15.76 13.87 0.70
N GLY A 92 -16.42 13.74 -0.45
CA GLY A 92 -15.84 13.84 -1.78
C GLY A 92 -15.73 12.52 -2.56
N GLY A 93 -16.25 11.41 -2.04
CA GLY A 93 -16.33 10.12 -2.75
C GLY A 93 -15.62 8.97 -2.03
N VAL A 94 -15.49 7.83 -2.69
CA VAL A 94 -14.85 6.63 -2.13
C VAL A 94 -13.33 6.84 -2.05
N SER A 95 -12.76 6.69 -0.85
CA SER A 95 -11.34 6.96 -0.61
C SER A 95 -10.45 5.75 -0.88
N SER A 96 -9.28 5.97 -1.48
CA SER A 96 -8.23 4.96 -1.64
C SER A 96 -7.53 4.56 -0.34
N ALA A 97 -7.74 5.30 0.75
CA ALA A 97 -7.06 5.09 2.03
C ALA A 97 -7.88 4.24 3.01
N GLU A 98 -9.16 4.01 2.73
CA GLU A 98 -10.12 3.41 3.65
C GLU A 98 -10.92 2.33 2.94
N ILE A 99 -11.24 1.24 3.63
CA ILE A 99 -12.18 0.24 3.11
C ILE A 99 -13.59 0.80 3.32
N THR A 100 -14.31 1.04 2.21
CA THR A 100 -15.71 1.47 2.25
C THR A 100 -16.63 0.27 2.00
N GLU A 101 -17.42 -0.11 3.00
CA GLU A 101 -18.41 -1.19 2.89
C GLU A 101 -19.79 -0.63 2.53
N ILE A 102 -20.49 -1.27 1.58
CA ILE A 102 -21.84 -0.90 1.16
C ILE A 102 -22.79 -2.05 1.47
N CYS A 103 -23.65 -1.85 2.46
CA CYS A 103 -24.64 -2.83 2.90
C CYS A 103 -26.02 -2.52 2.32
N SER A 104 -26.67 -3.51 1.70
CA SER A 104 -28.05 -3.40 1.24
C SER A 104 -28.69 -4.78 1.16
N GLU A 105 -29.95 -4.87 1.58
CA GLU A 105 -30.77 -6.07 1.40
C GLU A 105 -30.98 -6.39 -0.09
N GLN A 106 -30.98 -5.35 -0.93
CA GLN A 106 -31.08 -5.49 -2.37
C GLN A 106 -29.68 -5.68 -2.99
N ARG A 107 -29.55 -6.63 -3.91
CA ARG A 107 -28.27 -6.90 -4.60
C ARG A 107 -27.91 -5.79 -5.59
N TYR A 108 -28.92 -5.31 -6.32
CA TYR A 108 -28.73 -4.40 -7.46
C TYR A 108 -28.04 -3.06 -7.11
N PRO A 109 -28.40 -2.35 -6.02
CA PRO A 109 -27.75 -1.08 -5.69
C PRO A 109 -26.25 -1.20 -5.40
N ARG A 110 -25.83 -2.31 -4.76
CA ARG A 110 -24.42 -2.57 -4.46
C ARG A 110 -23.63 -2.80 -5.73
N THR A 111 -24.14 -3.64 -6.63
CA THR A 111 -23.49 -3.96 -7.91
C THR A 111 -23.36 -2.73 -8.80
N LEU A 112 -24.41 -1.90 -8.90
CA LEU A 112 -24.36 -0.66 -9.68
C LEU A 112 -23.31 0.31 -9.17
N LEU A 113 -23.23 0.50 -7.84
CA LEU A 113 -22.26 1.40 -7.25
C LEU A 113 -20.83 0.90 -7.49
N CYS A 114 -20.57 -0.39 -7.29
CA CYS A 114 -19.26 -0.98 -7.61
C CYS A 114 -18.90 -0.82 -9.09
N TYR A 115 -19.85 -1.04 -10.01
CA TYR A 115 -19.62 -0.88 -11.44
C TYR A 115 -19.31 0.57 -11.81
N ASN A 116 -20.02 1.54 -11.22
CA ASN A 116 -19.77 2.97 -11.41
C ASN A 116 -18.35 3.35 -10.96
N ILE A 117 -17.92 2.90 -9.78
CA ILE A 117 -16.56 3.16 -9.28
C ILE A 117 -15.50 2.60 -10.23
N ILE A 118 -15.69 1.38 -10.77
CA ILE A 118 -14.76 0.78 -11.75
C ILE A 118 -14.66 1.62 -13.03
N LEU A 119 -15.79 2.12 -13.54
CA LEU A 119 -15.80 2.98 -14.74
C LEU A 119 -15.16 4.37 -14.53
N LYS A 120 -14.91 4.75 -13.28
CA LYS A 120 -14.34 6.05 -12.89
C LYS A 120 -12.86 5.96 -12.50
N LEU A 121 -12.29 4.75 -12.42
CA LEU A 121 -10.86 4.50 -12.28
C LEU A 121 -10.13 4.78 -13.60
#